data_AF-A0A2H0NCT3-F1
#
_entry.id   AF-A0A2H0NCT3-F1
#
_cell.length_a   1.000
_cell.length_b   1.000
_cell.length_c   1.000
_cell.angle_alpha   90.00
_cell.angle_beta   90.00
_cell.angle_gamma   90.00
#
_symmetry.space_group_name_H-M   'P 1'
#
loop_
_entity.id
_entity.type
_entity.pdbx_description
1 polymer ?
#
loop_
_entity_poly.entity_id
_entity_poly.type
_entity_poly.pdbx_seq_one_letter_code
_entity_poly.pdbx_strand_id
1 'polypeptide(L)'
;MAKKKLIRIKATYLSKDLQQILGKKKEVFQVPQGFRSGDFFDFLQERYQEIFKKFGPGYLGFVLNGQKPHVLTLLKDGDHYKFITWTAKEILEDEFAKHLKEKGAIIELPKGKFKMPKWMGCTWRRVACGKDDCLICGRIKRDRQKHIEQGEDPDDMKSVFEDVDRNFKEVLKMIKKDCETYGIELTNIENIKEPPEPEEFPLYREIDDWRDKVIALLGEAYETEELWVETEAAADLSWYKDTIAAKIYRQLINKWHIEQGDEYGDFDYKYTKYVLGECLKILKKSLNELILLQSLQKADLIVTLARLLEIEKKILKTLDSQNLG
;
A
#
# COMPACT_ATOMS: atom_id res chain seq x y z
N MET A 1 -51.66 17.08 -29.39
CA MET A 1 -50.53 16.59 -28.57
C MET A 1 -49.37 16.22 -29.49
N ALA A 2 -48.25 16.94 -29.42
CA ALA A 2 -47.08 16.60 -30.24
C ALA A 2 -46.50 15.25 -29.80
N LYS A 3 -46.29 14.31 -30.74
CA LYS A 3 -45.62 13.03 -30.45
C LYS A 3 -44.21 13.34 -29.92
N LYS A 4 -43.96 13.05 -28.63
CA LYS A 4 -42.63 13.18 -28.05
C LYS A 4 -41.68 12.26 -28.84
N LYS A 5 -40.66 12.85 -29.46
CA LYS A 5 -39.63 12.10 -30.19
C LYS A 5 -38.91 11.18 -29.19
N LEU A 6 -38.66 9.93 -29.58
CA LEU A 6 -37.95 8.95 -28.75
C LEU A 6 -36.47 8.89 -29.14
N ILE A 7 -35.62 8.58 -28.17
CA ILE A 7 -34.20 8.30 -28.33
C ILE A 7 -33.89 6.89 -27.81
N ARG A 8 -32.87 6.25 -28.37
CA ARG A 8 -32.42 4.91 -28.02
C ARG A 8 -31.18 4.98 -27.15
N ILE A 9 -31.25 4.36 -25.98
CA ILE A 9 -30.14 4.25 -25.04
C ILE A 9 -29.69 2.80 -25.01
N LYS A 10 -28.41 2.56 -25.26
CA LYS A 10 -27.80 1.24 -25.18
C LYS A 10 -27.35 0.98 -23.75
N ALA A 11 -27.52 -0.24 -23.27
CA ALA A 11 -27.03 -0.69 -21.98
C ALA A 11 -26.23 -1.97 -22.13
N THR A 12 -25.10 -2.04 -21.45
CA THR A 12 -24.31 -3.27 -21.29
C THR A 12 -24.13 -3.57 -19.81
N TYR A 13 -24.44 -4.80 -19.42
CA TYR A 13 -24.27 -5.30 -18.05
C TYR A 13 -22.95 -6.03 -17.96
N LEU A 14 -21.97 -5.48 -17.23
CA LEU A 14 -20.61 -6.03 -17.19
C LEU A 14 -20.44 -7.10 -16.11
N SER A 15 -21.18 -6.99 -15.00
CA SER A 15 -21.15 -7.96 -13.90
C SER A 15 -21.88 -9.26 -14.27
N LYS A 16 -21.29 -10.41 -13.92
CA LYS A 16 -21.92 -11.72 -14.07
C LYS A 16 -23.22 -11.83 -13.27
N ASP A 17 -23.28 -11.22 -12.10
CA ASP A 17 -24.47 -11.24 -11.25
C ASP A 17 -25.63 -10.46 -11.87
N LEU A 18 -25.35 -9.28 -12.43
CA LEU A 18 -26.35 -8.52 -13.18
C LEU A 18 -26.83 -9.29 -14.41
N GLN A 19 -25.91 -9.93 -15.14
CA GLN A 19 -26.26 -10.75 -16.29
C GLN A 19 -27.14 -11.94 -15.91
N GLN A 20 -26.88 -12.57 -14.76
CA GLN A 20 -27.66 -13.69 -14.24
C GLN A 20 -29.07 -13.25 -13.83
N ILE A 21 -29.20 -12.11 -13.15
CA ILE A 21 -30.51 -11.56 -12.73
C ILE A 21 -31.33 -11.12 -13.94
N LEU A 22 -30.70 -10.48 -14.93
CA LEU A 22 -31.38 -9.92 -16.08
C LEU A 22 -31.57 -10.92 -17.23
N GLY A 23 -30.87 -12.05 -17.19
CA GLY A 23 -30.83 -13.04 -18.28
C GLY A 23 -30.24 -12.52 -19.60
N LYS A 24 -29.58 -11.36 -19.59
CA LYS A 24 -29.08 -10.68 -20.79
C LYS A 24 -27.82 -9.88 -20.51
N LYS A 25 -26.97 -9.76 -21.55
CA LYS A 25 -25.71 -9.00 -21.49
C LYS A 25 -25.85 -7.56 -21.97
N LYS A 26 -26.84 -7.29 -22.81
CA LYS A 26 -27.09 -5.98 -23.40
C LYS A 26 -28.59 -5.76 -23.57
N GLU A 27 -28.97 -4.48 -23.61
CA GLU A 27 -30.34 -4.06 -23.87
C GLU A 27 -30.35 -2.69 -24.55
N VAL A 28 -31.44 -2.39 -25.26
CA VAL A 28 -31.70 -1.06 -25.81
C VAL A 28 -33.02 -0.56 -25.23
N PHE A 29 -32.98 0.62 -24.63
CA PHE A 29 -34.15 1.32 -24.11
C PHE A 29 -34.60 2.39 -25.10
N GLN A 30 -35.92 2.57 -25.23
CA GLN A 30 -36.49 3.71 -25.92
C GLN A 30 -37.08 4.65 -24.88
N VAL A 31 -36.54 5.86 -24.80
CA VAL A 31 -36.96 6.87 -23.82
C VAL A 31 -37.30 8.19 -24.51
N PRO A 32 -38.16 9.04 -23.92
CA PRO A 32 -38.45 10.36 -24.46
C PRO A 32 -37.20 11.23 -24.65
N GLN A 33 -37.12 11.93 -25.77
CA GLN A 33 -36.14 13.00 -25.97
C GLN A 33 -36.34 14.06 -24.87
N GLY A 34 -35.26 14.43 -24.22
CA GLY A 34 -35.31 15.31 -23.04
C GLY A 34 -34.97 14.61 -21.73
N PHE A 35 -34.94 13.26 -21.72
CA PHE A 35 -34.51 12.48 -20.56
C PHE A 35 -33.10 12.88 -20.11
N ARG A 36 -32.94 13.10 -18.82
CA ARG A 36 -31.66 13.26 -18.15
C ARG A 36 -31.23 11.92 -17.55
N SER A 37 -29.95 11.82 -17.17
CA SER A 37 -29.42 10.62 -16.51
C SER A 37 -30.20 10.25 -15.24
N GLY A 38 -30.65 11.23 -14.46
CA GLY A 38 -31.51 11.02 -13.29
C GLY A 38 -32.85 10.37 -13.66
N ASP A 39 -33.57 10.96 -14.63
CA ASP A 39 -34.85 10.40 -15.11
C ASP A 39 -34.69 8.97 -15.65
N PHE A 40 -33.55 8.69 -16.28
CA PHE A 40 -33.24 7.35 -16.77
C PHE A 40 -32.90 6.37 -15.65
N PHE A 41 -32.24 6.83 -14.59
CA PHE A 41 -31.99 6.02 -13.40
C PHE A 41 -33.29 5.66 -12.69
N ASP A 42 -34.19 6.62 -12.49
CA ASP A 42 -35.50 6.39 -11.89
C ASP A 42 -36.31 5.37 -12.71
N PHE A 43 -36.31 5.54 -14.04
CA PHE A 43 -36.90 4.56 -14.97
C PHE A 43 -36.32 3.15 -14.83
N LEU A 44 -35.00 3.02 -14.63
CA LEU A 44 -34.36 1.72 -14.42
C LEU A 44 -34.70 1.13 -13.05
N GLN A 45 -34.80 1.96 -12.02
CA GLN A 45 -35.17 1.55 -10.67
C GLN A 45 -36.59 0.99 -10.63
N GLU A 46 -37.53 1.64 -11.33
CA GLU A 46 -38.89 1.16 -11.49
C GLU A 46 -38.94 -0.17 -12.27
N ARG A 47 -38.16 -0.28 -13.35
CA ARG A 47 -38.16 -1.46 -14.23
C ARG A 47 -37.44 -2.67 -13.63
N TYR A 48 -36.43 -2.46 -12.80
CA TYR A 48 -35.55 -3.50 -12.27
C TYR A 48 -35.45 -3.47 -10.75
N GLN A 49 -36.59 -3.38 -10.06
CA GLN A 49 -36.64 -3.29 -8.60
C GLN A 49 -35.78 -4.34 -7.88
N GLU A 50 -35.75 -5.59 -8.38
CA GLU A 50 -34.96 -6.67 -7.79
C GLU A 50 -33.44 -6.42 -7.81
N ILE A 51 -32.93 -5.69 -8.81
CA ILE A 51 -31.52 -5.27 -8.84
C ILE A 51 -31.24 -4.26 -7.73
N PHE A 52 -32.09 -3.25 -7.59
CA PHE A 52 -31.89 -2.19 -6.62
C PHE A 52 -32.21 -2.61 -5.18
N LYS A 53 -32.99 -3.68 -5.00
CA LYS A 53 -33.14 -4.37 -3.70
C LYS A 53 -31.89 -5.18 -3.35
N LYS A 54 -31.32 -5.90 -4.32
CA LYS A 54 -30.15 -6.76 -4.11
C LYS A 54 -28.85 -5.98 -3.96
N PHE A 55 -28.67 -4.94 -4.75
CA PHE A 55 -27.51 -4.05 -4.70
C PHE A 55 -27.96 -2.73 -4.08
N GLY A 56 -27.65 -2.54 -2.80
CA GLY A 56 -28.00 -1.32 -2.07
C GLY A 56 -27.40 -0.04 -2.71
N PRO A 57 -27.77 1.14 -2.22
CA PRO A 57 -27.22 2.41 -2.70
C PRO A 57 -25.69 2.39 -2.66
N GLY A 58 -25.04 2.72 -3.79
CA GLY A 58 -23.57 2.75 -3.90
C GLY A 58 -22.92 1.50 -4.52
N TYR A 59 -23.60 0.35 -4.52
CA TYR A 59 -23.05 -0.90 -5.08
C TYR A 59 -23.24 -1.04 -6.59
N LEU A 60 -24.18 -0.31 -7.17
CA LEU A 60 -24.41 -0.28 -8.61
C LEU A 60 -23.82 1.00 -9.22
N GLY A 61 -22.79 0.84 -10.04
CA GLY A 61 -22.15 1.92 -10.77
C GLY A 61 -22.62 2.03 -12.21
N PHE A 62 -22.57 3.27 -12.72
CA PHE A 62 -22.98 3.62 -14.07
C PHE A 62 -21.88 4.40 -14.76
N VAL A 63 -21.61 4.03 -16.02
CA VAL A 63 -20.70 4.76 -16.89
C VAL A 63 -21.43 5.08 -18.19
N LEU A 64 -21.63 6.36 -18.48
CA LEU A 64 -22.23 6.86 -19.70
C LEU A 64 -21.12 7.27 -20.68
N ASN A 65 -21.03 6.61 -21.84
CA ASN A 65 -20.05 6.89 -22.88
C ASN A 65 -18.59 6.94 -22.38
N GLY A 66 -18.26 6.14 -21.36
CA GLY A 66 -16.93 6.08 -20.75
C GLY A 66 -16.70 7.04 -19.57
N GLN A 67 -17.68 7.84 -19.17
CA GLN A 67 -17.56 8.78 -18.05
C GLN A 67 -18.66 8.56 -17.00
N LYS A 68 -18.40 8.97 -15.75
CA LYS A 68 -19.43 8.95 -14.69
C LYS A 68 -20.53 9.96 -15.04
N PRO A 69 -21.80 9.53 -15.20
CA PRO A 69 -22.88 10.44 -15.58
C PRO A 69 -23.19 11.40 -14.43
N HIS A 70 -23.37 12.68 -14.75
CA HIS A 70 -24.01 13.62 -13.83
C HIS A 70 -25.53 13.44 -13.93
N VAL A 71 -26.25 13.57 -12.81
CA VAL A 71 -27.72 13.36 -12.75
C VAL A 71 -28.45 14.27 -13.74
N LEU A 72 -27.94 15.47 -13.97
CA LEU A 72 -28.52 16.46 -14.89
C LEU A 72 -28.06 16.31 -16.36
N THR A 73 -27.20 15.34 -16.69
CA THR A 73 -26.73 15.15 -18.07
C THR A 73 -27.89 14.77 -18.99
N LEU A 74 -28.09 15.55 -20.05
CA LEU A 74 -29.12 15.30 -21.06
C LEU A 74 -28.71 14.13 -21.98
N LEU A 75 -29.56 13.12 -22.10
CA LEU A 75 -29.31 11.94 -22.92
C LEU A 75 -29.58 12.18 -24.40
N LYS A 76 -28.77 11.54 -25.25
CA LYS A 76 -28.82 11.62 -26.71
C LYS A 76 -29.09 10.24 -27.32
N ASP A 77 -29.65 10.22 -28.53
CA ASP A 77 -29.83 8.96 -29.28
C ASP A 77 -28.47 8.29 -29.49
N GLY A 78 -28.38 7.00 -29.16
CA GLY A 78 -27.17 6.21 -29.28
C GLY A 78 -26.27 6.20 -28.04
N ASP A 79 -26.58 6.99 -27.01
CA ASP A 79 -25.84 6.99 -25.75
C ASP A 79 -25.74 5.60 -25.14
N HIS A 80 -24.59 5.29 -24.54
CA HIS A 80 -24.26 3.95 -24.07
C HIS A 80 -23.92 3.94 -22.58
N TYR A 81 -24.78 3.30 -21.80
CA TYR A 81 -24.55 2.96 -20.40
C TYR A 81 -23.83 1.62 -20.25
N LYS A 82 -22.82 1.59 -19.39
CA LYS A 82 -22.23 0.36 -18.85
C LYS A 82 -22.58 0.29 -17.36
N PHE A 83 -23.16 -0.84 -16.98
CA PHE A 83 -23.52 -1.16 -15.60
C PHE A 83 -22.43 -2.03 -15.00
N ILE A 84 -21.88 -1.58 -13.89
CA ILE A 84 -20.87 -2.28 -13.11
C ILE A 84 -21.42 -2.46 -11.70
N THR A 85 -21.22 -3.63 -11.11
CA THR A 85 -21.41 -3.79 -9.68
C THR A 85 -20.06 -3.61 -9.04
N TRP A 86 -19.98 -2.75 -8.04
CA TRP A 86 -18.82 -2.68 -7.16
C TRP A 86 -19.06 -3.69 -6.05
N THR A 87 -18.12 -4.59 -5.84
CA THR A 87 -18.03 -5.36 -4.60
C THR A 87 -17.72 -4.40 -3.45
N ALA A 88 -18.05 -4.77 -2.20
CA ALA A 88 -17.70 -3.96 -1.03
C ALA A 88 -16.20 -3.61 -0.99
N LYS A 89 -15.35 -4.52 -1.48
CA LYS A 89 -13.90 -4.34 -1.69
C LYS A 89 -13.59 -3.21 -2.68
N GLU A 90 -14.25 -3.17 -3.83
CA GLU A 90 -14.02 -2.15 -4.85
C GLU A 90 -14.59 -0.76 -4.46
N ILE A 91 -15.65 -0.71 -3.63
CA ILE A 91 -16.17 0.55 -3.05
C ILE A 91 -15.18 1.11 -2.03
N LEU A 92 -14.63 0.27 -1.16
CA LEU A 92 -13.59 0.66 -0.21
C LEU A 92 -12.34 1.16 -0.95
N GLU A 93 -11.95 0.52 -2.05
CA GLU A 93 -10.83 0.97 -2.88
C GLU A 93 -11.12 2.31 -3.59
N ASP A 94 -12.33 2.55 -4.09
CA ASP A 94 -12.71 3.82 -4.75
C ASP A 94 -12.89 4.96 -3.74
N GLU A 95 -13.50 4.72 -2.58
CA GLU A 95 -13.63 5.72 -1.50
C GLU A 95 -12.26 6.08 -0.91
N PHE A 96 -11.40 5.08 -0.71
CA PHE A 96 -10.01 5.30 -0.30
C PHE A 96 -9.23 6.08 -1.38
N ALA A 97 -9.38 5.72 -2.66
CA ALA A 97 -8.77 6.44 -3.77
C ALA A 97 -9.30 7.87 -3.93
N LYS A 98 -10.58 8.11 -3.64
CA LYS A 98 -11.22 9.42 -3.69
C LYS A 98 -10.76 10.32 -2.53
N HIS A 99 -10.64 9.75 -1.33
CA HIS A 99 -10.02 10.42 -0.17
C HIS A 99 -8.55 10.81 -0.44
N LEU A 100 -7.82 9.97 -1.19
CA LEU A 100 -6.46 10.25 -1.63
C LEU A 100 -6.38 11.31 -2.76
N LYS A 101 -7.39 11.40 -3.63
CA LYS A 101 -7.49 12.45 -4.67
C LYS A 101 -7.83 13.81 -4.09
N GLU A 102 -8.75 13.89 -3.13
CA GLU A 102 -9.14 15.13 -2.46
C GLU A 102 -7.98 15.76 -1.66
N LYS A 103 -6.96 14.97 -1.30
CA LYS A 103 -5.72 15.42 -0.65
C LYS A 103 -4.55 15.65 -1.63
N GLY A 104 -4.82 15.81 -2.93
CA GLY A 104 -3.90 16.46 -3.88
C GLY A 104 -2.70 15.65 -4.40
N ALA A 105 -2.81 14.32 -4.60
CA ALA A 105 -1.64 13.51 -4.95
C ALA A 105 -1.82 12.55 -6.15
N ILE A 106 -1.96 13.05 -7.39
CA ILE A 106 -1.69 12.23 -8.59
C ILE A 106 -1.01 13.06 -9.69
N ILE A 107 0.22 12.68 -10.06
CA ILE A 107 0.76 12.91 -11.41
C ILE A 107 0.52 11.61 -12.19
N GLU A 108 -0.01 11.71 -13.42
CA GLU A 108 -0.17 10.58 -14.32
C GLU A 108 1.09 10.37 -15.17
N LEU A 109 1.66 9.17 -15.10
CA LEU A 109 2.66 8.63 -16.02
C LEU A 109 2.42 7.11 -16.17
N PRO A 110 2.87 6.49 -17.28
CA PRO A 110 2.19 5.36 -17.92
C PRO A 110 2.22 4.04 -17.13
N LYS A 111 1.22 3.19 -17.43
CA LYS A 111 0.83 1.94 -16.74
C LYS A 111 1.98 0.91 -16.62
N GLY A 112 2.11 0.30 -15.43
CA GLY A 112 2.86 -0.95 -15.23
C GLY A 112 3.80 -1.01 -14.02
N LYS A 113 4.05 0.09 -13.30
CA LYS A 113 4.93 0.12 -12.12
C LYS A 113 4.13 0.37 -10.86
N PHE A 114 4.33 -0.47 -9.83
CA PHE A 114 3.79 -0.27 -8.48
C PHE A 114 3.99 1.19 -8.05
N LYS A 115 2.89 1.84 -7.62
CA LYS A 115 2.91 3.26 -7.21
C LYS A 115 2.96 3.34 -5.70
N MET A 116 4.15 3.56 -5.14
CA MET A 116 4.31 3.79 -3.71
C MET A 116 3.58 5.09 -3.30
N PRO A 117 2.70 5.06 -2.30
CA PRO A 117 2.13 6.28 -1.74
C PRO A 117 3.22 7.20 -1.21
N LYS A 118 3.14 8.51 -1.47
CA LYS A 118 4.17 9.49 -1.06
C LYS A 118 4.50 9.42 0.43
N TRP A 119 3.49 9.16 1.26
CA TRP A 119 3.64 9.09 2.71
C TRP A 119 4.44 7.86 3.17
N MET A 120 4.42 6.75 2.43
CA MET A 120 5.16 5.54 2.79
C MET A 120 6.67 5.67 2.58
N GLY A 121 7.10 6.65 1.76
CA GLY A 121 8.52 6.84 1.44
C GLY A 121 9.39 7.16 2.66
N CYS A 122 8.84 7.78 3.71
CA CYS A 122 9.61 8.11 4.92
C CYS A 122 9.61 6.99 5.96
N THR A 123 8.96 5.85 5.72
CA THR A 123 8.93 4.73 6.69
C THR A 123 10.22 3.91 6.72
N TRP A 124 11.13 4.11 5.77
CA TRP A 124 12.33 3.26 5.60
C TRP A 124 13.59 4.03 5.20
N ARG A 125 13.46 5.29 4.76
CA ARG A 125 14.61 6.11 4.34
C ARG A 125 15.36 6.64 5.55
N ARG A 126 16.71 6.61 5.47
CA ARG A 126 17.58 7.27 6.45
C ARG A 126 17.31 8.77 6.52
N VAL A 127 17.35 9.44 5.37
CA VAL A 127 17.07 10.87 5.27
C VAL A 127 15.58 11.08 5.06
N ALA A 128 14.92 11.54 6.13
CA ALA A 128 13.50 11.88 6.12
C ALA A 128 13.21 13.06 5.17
N CYS A 129 11.99 13.15 4.64
CA CYS A 129 11.65 14.24 3.71
C CYS A 129 11.47 15.61 4.39
N GLY A 130 11.29 15.65 5.71
CA GLY A 130 11.18 16.87 6.51
C GLY A 130 9.92 17.71 6.28
N LYS A 131 8.98 17.27 5.44
CA LYS A 131 7.80 18.06 5.09
C LYS A 131 6.69 17.96 6.13
N ASP A 132 6.03 19.09 6.40
CA ASP A 132 4.93 19.18 7.38
C ASP A 132 3.66 18.44 6.94
N ASP A 133 3.45 18.33 5.62
CA ASP A 133 2.35 17.56 5.01
C ASP A 133 2.62 16.05 4.95
N CYS A 134 3.84 15.60 5.30
CA CYS A 134 4.15 14.19 5.39
C CYS A 134 3.50 13.58 6.63
N LEU A 135 2.80 12.45 6.46
CA LEU A 135 2.15 11.73 7.57
C LEU A 135 3.14 11.25 8.65
N ILE A 136 4.43 11.13 8.31
CA ILE A 136 5.49 10.69 9.23
C ILE A 136 6.24 11.91 9.75
N CYS A 137 6.94 12.64 8.88
CA CYS A 137 7.78 13.76 9.31
C CYS A 137 6.96 14.88 9.98
N GLY A 138 5.82 15.24 9.39
CA GLY A 138 4.93 16.24 9.97
C GLY A 138 4.30 15.79 11.29
N ARG A 139 4.02 14.48 11.44
CA ARG A 139 3.56 13.92 12.70
C ARG A 139 4.64 14.00 13.78
N ILE A 140 5.84 13.49 13.50
CA ILE A 140 6.99 13.54 14.42
C ILE A 140 7.25 14.99 14.86
N LYS A 141 7.21 15.95 13.93
CA LYS A 141 7.40 17.36 14.25
C LYS A 141 6.31 17.92 15.18
N ARG A 142 5.04 17.57 14.94
CA ARG A 142 3.91 17.98 15.80
C ARG A 142 3.98 17.35 17.18
N ASP A 143 4.29 16.06 17.25
CA ASP A 143 4.40 15.32 18.51
C ASP A 143 5.56 15.89 19.34
N ARG A 144 6.72 16.14 18.72
CA ARG A 144 7.86 16.83 19.35
C ARG A 144 7.52 18.23 19.85
N GLN A 145 6.83 19.03 19.03
CA GLN A 145 6.42 20.38 19.39
C GLN A 145 5.44 20.37 20.58
N LYS A 146 4.55 19.38 20.63
CA LYS A 146 3.59 19.20 21.73
C LYS A 146 4.29 18.94 23.07
N HIS A 147 5.29 18.06 23.10
CA HIS A 147 6.08 17.82 24.32
C HIS A 147 6.79 19.10 24.78
N ILE A 148 7.42 19.82 23.85
CA ILE A 148 8.08 21.11 24.15
C ILE A 148 7.08 22.11 24.74
N GLU A 149 5.88 22.23 24.19
CA GLU A 149 4.81 23.11 24.70
C GLU A 149 4.29 22.69 26.07
N GLN A 150 4.39 21.41 26.40
CA GLN A 150 4.03 20.85 27.70
C GLN A 150 5.16 20.96 28.74
N GLY A 151 6.33 21.46 28.35
CA GLY A 151 7.52 21.52 29.20
C GLY A 151 8.18 20.16 29.41
N GLU A 152 7.85 19.18 28.58
CA GLU A 152 8.42 17.84 28.57
C GLU A 152 9.63 17.80 27.64
N ASP A 153 10.61 16.96 27.98
CA ASP A 153 11.72 16.67 27.08
C ASP A 153 11.24 15.69 25.99
N PRO A 154 11.17 16.09 24.71
CA PRO A 154 10.71 15.19 23.66
C PRO A 154 11.64 13.99 23.43
N ASP A 155 12.89 14.07 23.91
CA ASP A 155 13.90 13.03 23.76
C ASP A 155 14.00 12.16 25.04
N ASP A 156 13.12 12.38 26.03
CA ASP A 156 12.99 11.53 27.22
C ASP A 156 12.29 10.21 26.91
N MET A 157 12.95 9.10 27.26
CA MET A 157 12.46 7.74 26.99
C MET A 157 11.09 7.46 27.61
N LYS A 158 10.78 8.04 28.77
CA LYS A 158 9.49 7.83 29.43
C LYS A 158 8.36 8.47 28.61
N SER A 159 8.57 9.70 28.14
CA SER A 159 7.63 10.39 27.24
C SER A 159 7.39 9.61 25.94
N VAL A 160 8.45 9.01 25.37
CA VAL A 160 8.36 8.12 24.20
C VAL A 160 7.51 6.87 24.49
N PHE A 161 7.71 6.21 25.64
CA PHE A 161 6.91 5.02 26.01
C PHE A 161 5.43 5.36 26.24
N GLU A 162 5.13 6.52 26.84
CA GLU A 162 3.76 6.98 27.04
C GLU A 162 3.04 7.24 25.71
N ASP A 163 3.75 7.79 24.72
CA ASP A 163 3.23 7.98 23.37
C ASP A 163 3.00 6.65 22.63
N VAL A 164 3.88 5.66 22.83
CA VAL A 164 3.69 4.30 22.31
C VAL A 164 2.44 3.65 22.91
N ASP A 165 2.27 3.70 24.24
CA ASP A 165 1.08 3.17 24.92
C ASP A 165 -0.21 3.86 24.43
N ARG A 166 -0.17 5.18 24.25
CA ARG A 166 -1.30 5.94 23.69
C ARG A 166 -1.65 5.47 22.27
N ASN A 167 -0.65 5.27 21.42
CA ASN A 167 -0.84 4.76 20.06
C ASN A 167 -1.45 3.35 20.05
N PHE A 168 -0.97 2.44 20.90
CA PHE A 168 -1.56 1.10 21.02
C PHE A 168 -3.03 1.16 21.45
N LYS A 169 -3.36 2.01 22.44
CA LYS A 169 -4.75 2.21 22.87
C LYS A 169 -5.64 2.76 21.76
N GLU A 170 -5.14 3.67 20.92
CA GLU A 170 -5.87 4.18 19.76
C GLU A 170 -6.10 3.09 18.71
N VAL A 171 -5.06 2.32 18.37
CA VAL A 171 -5.17 1.20 17.43
C VAL A 171 -6.17 0.15 17.93
N LEU A 172 -6.11 -0.23 19.21
CA LEU A 172 -7.06 -1.17 19.81
C LEU A 172 -8.50 -0.67 19.77
N LYS A 173 -8.73 0.64 20.00
CA LYS A 173 -10.05 1.24 19.85
C LYS A 173 -10.55 1.19 18.40
N MET A 174 -9.66 1.43 17.43
CA MET A 174 -10.00 1.32 16.00
C MET A 174 -10.37 -0.12 15.65
N ILE A 175 -9.55 -1.10 16.03
CA ILE A 175 -9.82 -2.53 15.81
C ILE A 175 -11.16 -2.93 16.42
N LYS A 176 -11.42 -2.53 17.68
CA LYS A 176 -12.68 -2.84 18.36
C LYS A 176 -13.88 -2.26 17.60
N LYS A 177 -13.78 -1.01 17.13
CA LYS A 177 -14.83 -0.36 16.35
C LYS A 177 -15.05 -1.06 15.00
N ASP A 178 -13.98 -1.49 14.34
CA ASP A 178 -14.09 -2.25 13.09
C ASP A 178 -14.76 -3.60 13.35
N CYS A 179 -14.36 -4.33 14.40
CA CYS A 179 -15.00 -5.58 14.81
C CYS A 179 -16.49 -5.42 15.10
N GLU A 180 -16.89 -4.37 15.84
CA GLU A 180 -18.29 -4.03 16.09
C GLU A 180 -19.04 -3.71 14.78
N THR A 181 -18.42 -2.95 13.88
CA THR A 181 -19.00 -2.56 12.58
C THR A 181 -19.25 -3.76 11.68
N TYR A 182 -18.34 -4.75 11.69
CA TYR A 182 -18.41 -5.95 10.86
C TYR A 182 -19.05 -7.16 11.56
N GLY A 183 -19.53 -7.00 12.80
CA GLY A 183 -20.10 -8.10 13.58
C GLY A 183 -19.10 -9.23 13.87
N ILE A 184 -17.80 -8.91 13.91
CA ILE A 184 -16.73 -9.86 14.20
C ILE A 184 -16.57 -9.94 15.72
N GLU A 185 -16.89 -11.09 16.30
CA GLU A 185 -16.53 -11.36 17.70
C GLU A 185 -15.04 -11.70 17.80
N LEU A 186 -14.30 -10.94 18.63
CA LEU A 186 -12.89 -11.17 18.97
C LEU A 186 -12.70 -12.37 19.92
N THR A 187 -13.43 -13.46 19.72
CA THR A 187 -13.45 -14.63 20.61
C THR A 187 -12.49 -15.74 20.16
N ASN A 188 -11.89 -15.62 18.96
CA ASN A 188 -11.04 -16.65 18.34
C ASN A 188 -9.58 -16.20 18.11
N ILE A 189 -9.07 -15.25 18.88
CA ILE A 189 -7.69 -14.75 18.75
C ILE A 189 -6.66 -15.88 18.92
N GLU A 190 -6.96 -16.84 19.79
CA GLU A 190 -6.11 -18.02 20.04
C GLU A 190 -5.99 -18.98 18.85
N ASN A 191 -6.92 -18.89 17.88
CA ASN A 191 -6.90 -19.71 16.66
C ASN A 191 -6.13 -19.07 15.50
N ILE A 192 -5.55 -17.87 15.71
CA ILE A 192 -4.72 -17.21 14.70
C ILE A 192 -3.39 -17.95 14.65
N LYS A 193 -3.07 -18.51 13.48
CA LYS A 193 -1.78 -19.13 13.24
C LYS A 193 -0.70 -18.05 13.24
N GLU A 194 0.23 -18.13 14.18
CA GLU A 194 1.35 -17.20 14.25
C GLU A 194 2.33 -17.45 13.09
N PRO A 195 2.89 -16.38 12.51
CA PRO A 195 3.95 -16.54 11.52
C PRO A 195 5.20 -17.16 12.18
N PRO A 196 6.04 -17.89 11.43
CA PRO A 196 7.30 -18.41 11.95
C PRO A 196 8.21 -17.30 12.46
N GLU A 197 9.04 -17.62 13.45
CA GLU A 197 10.06 -16.69 13.95
C GLU A 197 11.11 -16.40 12.86
N PRO A 198 11.79 -15.24 12.90
CA PRO A 198 12.76 -14.87 11.88
C PRO A 198 13.82 -15.93 11.63
N GLU A 199 14.35 -16.55 12.70
CA GLU A 199 15.40 -17.54 12.66
C GLU A 199 14.97 -18.85 11.97
N GLU A 200 13.66 -19.10 11.83
CA GLU A 200 13.16 -20.26 11.11
C GLU A 200 13.37 -20.13 9.60
N PHE A 201 13.48 -18.91 9.08
CA PHE A 201 13.69 -18.67 7.65
C PHE A 201 15.19 -18.71 7.28
N PRO A 202 15.63 -19.64 6.41
CA PRO A 202 17.05 -19.74 6.04
C PRO A 202 17.62 -18.46 5.43
N LEU A 203 16.85 -17.78 4.57
CA LEU A 203 17.28 -16.53 3.95
C LEU A 203 17.41 -15.39 4.97
N TYR A 204 16.56 -15.35 6.00
CA TYR A 204 16.68 -14.36 7.06
C TYR A 204 17.97 -14.59 7.84
N ARG A 205 18.28 -15.83 8.24
CA ARG A 205 19.52 -16.17 8.95
C ARG A 205 20.78 -15.71 8.20
N GLU A 206 20.80 -15.84 6.88
CA GLU A 206 21.93 -15.35 6.08
C GLU A 206 22.06 -13.83 6.08
N ILE A 207 20.94 -13.12 6.06
CA ILE A 207 20.92 -11.65 6.11
C ILE A 207 21.30 -11.16 7.50
N ASP A 208 20.87 -11.85 8.54
CA ASP A 208 21.21 -11.52 9.92
C ASP A 208 22.71 -11.75 10.19
N ASP A 209 23.28 -12.88 9.73
CA ASP A 209 24.73 -13.12 9.77
C ASP A 209 25.52 -12.04 8.99
N TRP A 210 25.01 -11.62 7.83
CA TRP A 210 25.63 -10.52 7.09
C TRP A 210 25.53 -9.19 7.86
N ARG A 211 24.37 -8.89 8.45
CA ARG A 211 24.11 -7.69 9.25
C ARG A 211 25.03 -7.61 10.47
N ASP A 212 25.19 -8.71 11.20
CA ASP A 212 26.08 -8.79 12.36
C ASP A 212 27.53 -8.51 11.99
N LYS A 213 27.96 -8.96 10.82
CA LYS A 213 29.30 -8.65 10.31
C LYS A 213 29.46 -7.20 9.92
N VAL A 214 28.42 -6.56 9.38
CA VAL A 214 28.41 -5.10 9.17
C VAL A 214 28.47 -4.35 10.51
N ILE A 215 27.77 -4.83 11.54
CA ILE A 215 27.82 -4.25 12.89
C ILE A 215 29.23 -4.35 13.46
N ALA A 216 29.86 -5.52 13.39
CA ALA A 216 31.23 -5.73 13.86
C ALA A 216 32.22 -4.84 13.10
N LEU A 217 32.10 -4.77 11.77
CA LEU A 217 32.91 -3.92 10.90
C LEU A 217 32.80 -2.43 11.28
N LEU A 218 31.58 -1.93 11.47
CA LEU A 218 31.36 -0.55 11.90
C LEU A 218 31.94 -0.31 13.30
N GLY A 219 31.74 -1.25 14.23
CA GLY A 219 32.30 -1.20 15.58
C GLY A 219 33.82 -1.06 15.58
N GLU A 220 34.52 -1.93 14.85
CA GLU A 220 35.97 -1.88 14.70
C GLU A 220 36.44 -0.55 14.07
N ALA A 221 35.73 -0.06 13.05
CA ALA A 221 36.05 1.21 12.41
C ALA A 221 35.88 2.42 13.33
N TYR A 222 34.87 2.41 14.21
CA TYR A 222 34.73 3.41 15.26
C TYR A 222 35.85 3.31 16.31
N GLU A 223 36.20 2.10 16.74
CA GLU A 223 37.29 1.88 17.71
C GLU A 223 38.66 2.30 17.18
N THR A 224 38.86 2.19 15.86
CA THR A 224 40.10 2.58 15.17
C THR A 224 40.07 4.00 14.62
N GLU A 225 39.03 4.78 14.94
CA GLU A 225 38.85 6.18 14.51
C GLU A 225 38.97 6.39 12.99
N GLU A 226 38.47 5.43 12.21
CA GLU A 226 38.55 5.45 10.76
C GLU A 226 37.65 6.53 10.16
N LEU A 227 38.25 7.47 9.42
CA LEU A 227 37.53 8.64 8.87
C LEU A 227 36.35 8.29 7.95
N TRP A 228 36.34 7.09 7.37
CA TRP A 228 35.25 6.69 6.47
C TRP A 228 33.91 6.54 7.19
N VAL A 229 33.88 6.31 8.51
CA VAL A 229 32.63 6.16 9.29
C VAL A 229 31.81 7.44 9.34
N GLU A 230 32.45 8.60 9.13
CA GLU A 230 31.82 9.92 9.11
C GLU A 230 31.18 10.27 7.76
N THR A 231 31.24 9.36 6.78
CA THR A 231 30.71 9.61 5.44
C THR A 231 29.22 9.26 5.33
N GLU A 232 28.53 9.89 4.38
CA GLU A 232 27.14 9.53 4.05
C GLU A 232 27.00 8.07 3.61
N ALA A 233 28.04 7.50 2.99
CA ALA A 233 28.06 6.09 2.60
C ALA A 233 28.08 5.17 3.82
N ALA A 234 28.85 5.51 4.86
CA ALA A 234 28.84 4.77 6.12
C ALA A 234 27.51 4.91 6.86
N ALA A 235 26.93 6.11 6.87
CA ALA A 235 25.60 6.35 7.45
C ALA A 235 24.52 5.52 6.73
N ASP A 236 24.56 5.45 5.41
CA ASP A 236 23.68 4.59 4.60
C ASP A 236 23.91 3.10 4.90
N LEU A 237 25.17 2.64 4.97
CA LEU A 237 25.50 1.26 5.33
C LEU A 237 24.94 0.90 6.72
N SER A 238 25.16 1.77 7.71
CA SER A 238 24.67 1.60 9.07
C SER A 238 23.14 1.55 9.11
N TRP A 239 22.44 2.41 8.39
CA TRP A 239 20.97 2.43 8.43
C TRP A 239 20.34 1.25 7.67
N TYR A 240 20.80 1.00 6.45
CA TYR A 240 20.15 0.05 5.57
C TYR A 240 20.47 -1.42 5.90
N LYS A 241 21.51 -1.70 6.72
CA LYS A 241 21.76 -3.06 7.24
C LYS A 241 20.60 -3.58 8.09
N ASP A 242 20.03 -2.72 8.94
CA ASP A 242 18.89 -3.08 9.78
C ASP A 242 17.59 -3.07 8.96
N THR A 243 17.48 -2.11 8.04
CA THR A 243 16.30 -1.99 7.18
C THR A 243 16.11 -3.23 6.29
N ILE A 244 17.18 -3.78 5.69
CA ILE A 244 17.06 -4.96 4.84
C ILE A 244 16.66 -6.21 5.63
N ALA A 245 17.17 -6.38 6.87
CA ALA A 245 16.78 -7.48 7.76
C ALA A 245 15.29 -7.38 8.15
N ALA A 246 14.82 -6.20 8.55
CA ALA A 246 13.41 -6.00 8.87
C ALA A 246 12.50 -6.25 7.65
N LYS A 247 12.91 -5.77 6.47
CA LYS A 247 12.10 -5.89 5.24
C LYS A 247 12.11 -7.30 4.65
N ILE A 248 13.21 -8.05 4.75
CA ILE A 248 13.21 -9.42 4.24
C ILE A 248 12.34 -10.32 5.10
N TYR A 249 12.36 -10.16 6.44
CA TYR A 249 11.46 -10.90 7.31
C TYR A 249 10.00 -10.62 6.96
N ARG A 250 9.65 -9.34 6.81
CA ARG A 250 8.31 -8.94 6.37
C ARG A 250 7.91 -9.56 5.03
N GLN A 251 8.83 -9.61 4.07
CA GLN A 251 8.61 -10.24 2.77
C GLN A 251 8.35 -11.74 2.88
N LEU A 252 9.09 -12.43 3.75
CA LEU A 252 8.97 -13.87 4.00
C LEU A 252 7.66 -14.19 4.71
N ILE A 253 7.27 -13.39 5.71
CA ILE A 253 5.98 -13.48 6.38
C ILE A 253 4.84 -13.25 5.38
N ASN A 254 4.92 -12.22 4.53
CA ASN A 254 3.90 -11.96 3.53
C ASN A 254 3.74 -13.14 2.56
N LYS A 255 4.86 -13.76 2.15
CA LYS A 255 4.83 -14.98 1.35
C LYS A 255 4.15 -16.13 2.10
N TRP A 256 4.52 -16.35 3.35
CA TRP A 256 3.92 -17.38 4.20
C TRP A 256 2.41 -17.19 4.36
N HIS A 257 1.93 -15.97 4.64
CA HIS A 257 0.50 -15.65 4.72
C HIS A 257 -0.23 -15.96 3.41
N ILE A 258 0.34 -15.55 2.27
CA ILE A 258 -0.22 -15.86 0.94
C ILE A 258 -0.30 -17.38 0.72
N GLU A 259 0.71 -18.13 1.13
CA GLU A 259 0.72 -19.61 1.05
C GLU A 259 -0.30 -20.27 1.99
N GLN A 260 -0.68 -19.60 3.09
CA GLN A 260 -1.78 -20.03 3.96
C GLN A 260 -3.17 -19.61 3.45
N GLY A 261 -3.26 -18.85 2.35
CA GLY A 261 -4.51 -18.43 1.73
C GLY A 261 -5.01 -17.04 2.15
N ASP A 262 -4.18 -16.21 2.79
CA ASP A 262 -4.56 -14.85 3.18
C ASP A 262 -4.57 -13.89 1.97
N GLU A 263 -5.66 -13.13 1.81
CA GLU A 263 -5.85 -12.18 0.70
C GLU A 263 -5.17 -10.81 0.91
N TYR A 264 -4.65 -10.51 2.11
CA TYR A 264 -4.23 -9.16 2.50
C TYR A 264 -2.81 -8.77 2.00
N GLY A 265 -2.04 -9.72 1.46
CA GLY A 265 -0.60 -9.58 1.26
C GLY A 265 -0.13 -8.79 0.03
N ASP A 266 -0.93 -8.63 -1.02
CA ASP A 266 -0.41 -8.22 -2.34
C ASP A 266 0.19 -6.80 -2.37
N PHE A 267 -0.48 -5.82 -1.75
CA PHE A 267 0.07 -4.46 -1.67
C PHE A 267 1.36 -4.43 -0.84
N ASP A 268 1.33 -5.03 0.35
CA ASP A 268 2.48 -5.02 1.27
C ASP A 268 3.66 -5.82 0.71
N TYR A 269 3.38 -6.90 -0.04
CA TYR A 269 4.36 -7.68 -0.78
C TYR A 269 5.03 -6.83 -1.86
N LYS A 270 4.25 -6.13 -2.71
CA LYS A 270 4.79 -5.23 -3.76
C LYS A 270 5.57 -4.06 -3.17
N TYR A 271 5.06 -3.50 -2.06
CA TYR A 271 5.73 -2.44 -1.33
C TYR A 271 7.08 -2.89 -0.77
N THR A 272 7.10 -4.00 -0.06
CA THR A 272 8.30 -4.54 0.56
C THR A 272 9.33 -4.96 -0.49
N LYS A 273 8.88 -5.56 -1.62
CA LYS A 273 9.72 -5.85 -2.80
C LYS A 273 10.40 -4.59 -3.34
N TYR A 274 9.65 -3.48 -3.47
CA TYR A 274 10.21 -2.21 -3.90
C TYR A 274 11.26 -1.68 -2.92
N VAL A 275 10.95 -1.66 -1.62
CA VAL A 275 11.87 -1.15 -0.58
C VAL A 275 13.16 -1.97 -0.55
N LEU A 276 13.06 -3.31 -0.57
CA LEU A 276 14.23 -4.19 -0.63
C LEU A 276 15.11 -3.87 -1.84
N GLY A 277 14.51 -3.67 -3.01
CA GLY A 277 15.24 -3.28 -4.22
C GLY A 277 15.98 -1.95 -4.09
N GLU A 278 15.38 -0.96 -3.43
CA GLU A 278 16.05 0.33 -3.19
C GLU A 278 17.16 0.21 -2.13
N CYS A 279 16.92 -0.49 -1.02
CA CYS A 279 17.93 -0.74 0.01
C CYS A 279 19.15 -1.45 -0.56
N LEU A 280 18.96 -2.49 -1.39
CA LEU A 280 20.05 -3.20 -2.05
C LEU A 280 20.88 -2.30 -2.97
N LYS A 281 20.22 -1.41 -3.74
CA LYS A 281 20.93 -0.44 -4.59
C LYS A 281 21.77 0.53 -3.75
N ILE A 282 21.20 1.05 -2.66
CA ILE A 282 21.90 2.00 -1.79
C ILE A 282 23.08 1.29 -1.12
N LEU A 283 22.87 0.15 -0.47
CA LEU A 283 23.92 -0.62 0.18
C LEU A 283 25.08 -0.95 -0.77
N LYS A 284 24.79 -1.41 -2.00
CA LYS A 284 25.82 -1.65 -3.01
C LYS A 284 26.58 -0.39 -3.36
N LYS A 285 25.88 0.73 -3.58
CA LYS A 285 26.51 2.00 -3.89
C LYS A 285 27.43 2.43 -2.74
N SER A 286 26.92 2.43 -1.51
CA SER A 286 27.65 2.78 -0.30
C SER A 286 28.90 1.93 -0.11
N LEU A 287 28.79 0.60 -0.20
CA LEU A 287 29.95 -0.29 -0.07
C LEU A 287 30.99 -0.05 -1.17
N ASN A 288 30.57 0.17 -2.42
CA ASN A 288 31.51 0.51 -3.49
C ASN A 288 32.24 1.84 -3.21
N GLU A 289 31.54 2.86 -2.73
CA GLU A 289 32.16 4.14 -2.36
C GLU A 289 33.16 3.96 -1.22
N LEU A 290 32.81 3.20 -0.18
CA LEU A 290 33.67 2.93 0.97
C LEU A 290 34.93 2.13 0.59
N ILE A 291 34.83 1.14 -0.31
CA ILE A 291 35.97 0.33 -0.77
C ILE A 291 37.03 1.17 -1.50
N LEU A 292 36.62 2.27 -2.13
CA LEU A 292 37.53 3.18 -2.83
C LEU A 292 38.36 4.04 -1.86
N LEU A 293 37.91 4.18 -0.61
CA LEU A 293 38.66 4.87 0.42
C LEU A 293 39.82 4.01 0.91
N GLN A 294 40.88 4.67 1.35
CA GLN A 294 42.00 4.00 2.01
C GLN A 294 41.63 3.81 3.48
N SER A 295 41.40 2.56 3.89
CA SER A 295 41.09 2.19 5.27
C SER A 295 41.71 0.85 5.63
N LEU A 296 41.87 0.58 6.93
CA LEU A 296 42.36 -0.71 7.42
C LEU A 296 41.37 -1.85 7.08
N GLN A 297 40.06 -1.57 7.09
CA GLN A 297 39.00 -2.55 6.88
C GLN A 297 38.61 -2.73 5.40
N LYS A 298 39.45 -2.27 4.46
CA LYS A 298 39.16 -2.37 3.02
C LYS A 298 38.85 -3.80 2.56
N ALA A 299 39.59 -4.79 3.09
CA ALA A 299 39.35 -6.19 2.76
C ALA A 299 37.97 -6.65 3.24
N ASP A 300 37.58 -6.28 4.46
CA ASP A 300 36.29 -6.65 5.05
C ASP A 300 35.11 -5.97 4.35
N LEU A 301 35.29 -4.73 3.90
CA LEU A 301 34.31 -4.04 3.05
C LEU A 301 34.08 -4.77 1.72
N ILE A 302 35.15 -5.29 1.08
CA ILE A 302 35.05 -6.10 -0.15
C ILE A 302 34.31 -7.40 0.13
N VAL A 303 34.65 -8.11 1.21
CA VAL A 303 33.98 -9.36 1.62
C VAL A 303 32.50 -9.10 1.92
N THR A 304 32.20 -8.00 2.60
CA THR A 304 30.83 -7.56 2.93
C THR A 304 30.00 -7.31 1.67
N LEU A 305 30.58 -6.65 0.67
CA LEU A 305 29.92 -6.45 -0.63
C LEU A 305 29.72 -7.76 -1.38
N ALA A 306 30.73 -8.64 -1.42
CA ALA A 306 30.62 -9.93 -2.09
C ALA A 306 29.46 -10.77 -1.52
N ARG A 307 29.36 -10.84 -0.18
CA ARG A 307 28.25 -11.51 0.50
C ARG A 307 26.89 -10.86 0.22
N LEU A 308 26.82 -9.53 0.22
CA LEU A 308 25.59 -8.82 -0.13
C LEU A 308 25.10 -9.18 -1.55
N LEU A 309 26.02 -9.32 -2.50
CA LEU A 309 25.69 -9.71 -3.88
C LEU A 309 25.18 -11.15 -3.98
N GLU A 310 25.69 -12.06 -3.15
CA GLU A 310 25.18 -13.43 -3.07
C GLU A 310 23.77 -13.48 -2.46
N ILE A 311 23.57 -12.73 -1.38
CA ILE A 311 22.27 -12.56 -0.71
C ILE A 311 21.26 -11.93 -1.67
N GLU A 312 21.64 -10.88 -2.41
CA GLU A 312 20.78 -10.23 -3.40
C GLU A 312 20.23 -11.24 -4.42
N LYS A 313 21.08 -12.14 -4.93
CA LYS A 313 20.64 -13.19 -5.87
C LYS A 313 19.57 -14.09 -5.24
N LYS A 314 19.70 -14.42 -3.96
CA LYS A 314 18.73 -15.24 -3.23
C LYS A 314 17.42 -14.48 -2.97
N ILE A 315 17.52 -13.21 -2.56
CA ILE A 315 16.37 -12.31 -2.40
C ILE A 315 15.59 -12.23 -3.71
N LEU A 316 16.26 -11.92 -4.83
CA LEU A 316 15.61 -11.79 -6.15
C LEU A 316 14.93 -13.09 -6.59
N LYS A 317 15.56 -14.25 -6.38
CA LYS A 317 14.93 -15.55 -6.63
C LYS A 317 13.66 -15.75 -5.81
N THR A 318 13.69 -15.42 -4.52
CA THR A 318 12.50 -15.48 -3.65
C THR A 318 11.40 -14.53 -4.14
N LEU A 319 11.77 -13.34 -4.63
CA LEU A 319 10.85 -12.32 -5.14
C LEU A 319 10.24 -12.61 -6.52
N ASP A 320 10.87 -13.45 -7.34
CA ASP A 320 10.41 -13.77 -8.71
C ASP A 320 9.64 -15.10 -8.79
N SER A 321 9.72 -15.93 -7.75
CA SER A 321 8.99 -17.20 -7.64
C SER A 321 7.45 -17.10 -7.67
N GLN A 322 6.88 -15.90 -7.77
CA GLN A 322 5.43 -15.65 -7.82
C GLN A 322 4.90 -15.09 -9.15
N ASN A 323 5.70 -15.07 -10.23
CA ASN A 323 5.19 -14.82 -11.59
C ASN A 323 4.59 -16.07 -12.26
N LEU A 324 4.38 -17.16 -11.51
CA LEU A 324 3.74 -18.39 -11.97
C LEU A 324 2.44 -18.61 -11.17
N GLY A 325 1.41 -17.86 -11.54
CA GLY A 325 0.04 -17.99 -11.03
C GLY A 325 -0.93 -17.47 -12.06
#